data_AF-A0A9W7EWQ1-F1
#
_entry.id   AF-A0A9W7EWQ1-F1
#
_cell.length_a   1.000
_cell.length_b   1.000
_cell.length_c   1.000
_cell.angle_alpha   90.00
_cell.angle_beta   90.00
_cell.angle_gamma   90.00
#
_symmetry.space_group_name_H-M   'P 1'
#
loop_
_entity.id
_entity.type
_entity.pdbx_description
1 polymer ?
#
loop_
_entity_poly.entity_id
_entity_poly.type
_entity_poly.pdbx_seq_one_letter_code
_entity_poly.pdbx_strand_id
1 'polypeptide(L)'
;MEELFRGWEKIERRSFEITVWLWRAVNGKLRRGNGKEGKKFTKAKEGLLKILGRGGKEARGGEIYECVAEELEKTAEMRKGWKEREEDGIWHSMEKECRPIPVPFKFECELGEVEEGEGGRSPMVGKPGELLELSAKIRAWGKVWDAGKVEEGEDEDAILEWKMGTKNTTATTTTTTTTTTTTTSSTNPTVTLPNTLKPADWAGFSNASKHLGLEMQQPWAVNLLQNKKTIETRAYPLPPSLLNVRLSIIESKKNLPNVSALKGNIFRSSDPAVTSSLTILGWVKFGSDISYTSRKTFEDDVEKHMVTPESGYGWKEGTEVVHGWVVEDCGFYDEGELKDFNEDYVLVRRLRSIFEVERVKVKGEGATGGGGGGKKKKNKKNKNKQKNSNQDEGLPKKKKKRF
;
A
#
# COMPACT_ATOMS: atom_id res chain seq x y z
N MET A 1 -5.16 16.81 20.47
CA MET A 1 -4.89 17.08 19.04
C MET A 1 -3.77 18.09 18.84
N GLU A 2 -3.78 19.25 19.51
CA GLU A 2 -2.67 20.24 19.40
C GLU A 2 -1.29 19.67 19.74
N GLU A 3 -1.17 18.84 20.77
CA GLU A 3 0.10 18.17 21.12
C GLU A 3 0.62 17.24 20.02
N LEU A 4 -0.29 16.55 19.31
CA LEU A 4 0.07 15.71 18.15
C LEU A 4 0.62 16.57 17.01
N PHE A 5 0.03 17.75 16.75
CA PHE A 5 0.53 18.69 15.76
C PHE A 5 1.90 19.25 16.12
N ARG A 6 2.09 19.66 17.37
CA ARG A 6 3.41 20.10 17.86
C ARG A 6 4.46 18.99 17.74
N GLY A 7 4.06 17.75 18.02
CA GLY A 7 4.90 16.57 17.81
C GLY A 7 5.27 16.37 16.35
N TRP A 8 4.30 16.47 15.45
CA TRP A 8 4.51 16.27 14.02
C TRP A 8 5.32 17.39 13.36
N GLU A 9 5.03 18.66 13.66
CA GLU A 9 5.80 19.82 13.21
C GLU A 9 7.27 19.68 13.62
N LYS A 10 7.53 19.21 14.84
CA LYS A 10 8.88 18.95 15.33
C LYS A 10 9.59 17.83 14.58
N ILE A 11 8.86 16.80 14.15
CA ILE A 11 9.40 15.70 13.34
C ILE A 11 9.72 16.20 11.93
N GLU A 12 8.75 16.84 11.25
CA GLU A 12 8.96 17.35 9.89
C GLU A 12 10.08 18.40 9.82
N ARG A 13 10.15 19.33 10.79
CA ARG A 13 11.24 20.32 10.88
C ARG A 13 12.61 19.64 11.00
N ARG A 14 12.71 18.60 11.83
CA ARG A 14 13.95 17.81 11.96
C ARG A 14 14.30 17.08 10.67
N SER A 15 13.32 16.45 10.03
CA SER A 15 13.52 15.78 8.73
C SER A 15 14.02 16.76 7.67
N PHE A 16 13.42 17.95 7.59
CA PHE A 16 13.87 19.01 6.68
C PHE A 16 15.30 19.46 6.97
N GLU A 17 15.62 19.77 8.23
CA GLU A 17 16.98 20.13 8.63
C GLU A 17 17.97 19.05 8.17
N ILE A 18 17.68 17.78 8.45
CA ILE A 18 18.55 16.65 8.09
C ILE A 18 18.72 16.53 6.59
N THR A 19 17.66 16.70 5.79
CA THR A 19 17.76 16.72 4.33
C THR A 19 18.70 17.82 3.84
N VAL A 20 18.60 19.04 4.41
CA VAL A 20 19.53 20.15 4.10
C VAL A 20 20.97 19.78 4.48
N TRP A 21 21.16 19.14 5.64
CA TRP A 21 22.48 18.70 6.10
C TRP A 21 23.08 17.61 5.20
N LEU A 22 22.28 16.63 4.76
CA LEU A 22 22.70 15.59 3.83
C LEU A 22 23.09 16.19 2.48
N TRP A 23 22.30 17.12 1.95
CA TRP A 23 22.63 17.85 0.73
C TRP A 23 23.95 18.61 0.86
N ARG A 24 24.17 19.31 1.97
CA ARG A 24 25.45 20.00 2.23
C ARG A 24 26.65 19.03 2.34
N ALA A 25 26.44 17.84 2.89
CA ALA A 25 27.48 16.83 3.05
C ALA A 25 27.93 16.25 1.71
N VAL A 26 26.99 16.02 0.79
CA VAL A 26 27.29 15.50 -0.56
C VAL A 26 28.07 16.52 -1.38
N ASN A 27 27.69 17.80 -1.28
CA ASN A 27 28.32 18.88 -2.06
C ASN A 27 29.66 19.37 -1.50
N GLY A 28 30.33 18.59 -0.63
CA GLY A 28 31.60 18.96 -0.01
C GLY A 28 31.55 20.20 0.91
N LYS A 29 30.39 20.87 1.02
CA LYS A 29 30.18 22.06 1.86
C LYS A 29 30.21 21.71 3.34
N LEU A 30 29.91 20.47 3.70
CA LEU A 30 30.17 19.94 5.03
C LEU A 30 31.54 19.26 5.07
N ARG A 31 32.58 20.03 5.41
CA ARG A 31 33.90 19.45 5.67
C ARG A 31 33.80 18.39 6.76
N ARG A 32 34.47 17.24 6.58
CA ARG A 32 34.83 16.27 7.64
C ARG A 32 35.81 16.88 8.67
N GLY A 33 35.56 18.11 9.10
CA GLY A 33 36.41 18.84 10.02
C GLY A 33 35.80 18.90 11.42
N ASN A 34 36.68 18.94 12.44
CA ASN A 34 36.35 19.11 13.86
C ASN A 34 35.67 20.46 14.23
N GLY A 35 35.14 21.19 13.24
CA GLY A 35 34.50 22.48 13.41
C GLY A 35 33.09 22.41 13.98
N LYS A 36 32.52 23.59 14.29
CA LYS A 36 31.16 23.72 14.86
C LYS A 36 30.08 23.07 13.99
N GLU A 37 30.22 23.09 12.67
CA GLU A 37 29.24 22.49 11.75
C GLU A 37 29.30 20.95 11.72
N GLY A 38 30.50 20.36 11.76
CA GLY A 38 30.66 18.92 11.88
C GLY A 38 30.00 18.36 13.14
N LYS A 39 30.17 19.05 14.28
CA LYS A 39 29.49 18.69 15.54
C LYS A 39 27.96 18.76 15.45
N LYS A 40 27.41 19.76 14.73
CA LYS A 40 25.96 19.88 14.51
C LYS A 40 25.43 18.72 13.67
N PHE A 41 26.15 18.34 12.61
CA PHE A 41 25.80 17.18 11.79
C PHE A 41 25.84 15.88 12.55
N THR A 42 26.90 15.61 13.31
CA THR A 42 27.00 14.40 14.13
C THR A 42 25.83 14.31 15.12
N LYS A 43 25.50 15.42 15.78
CA LYS A 43 24.36 15.48 16.71
C LYS A 43 23.01 15.28 16.01
N ALA A 44 22.84 15.82 14.79
CA ALA A 44 21.63 15.61 13.99
C ALA A 44 21.51 14.14 13.52
N LYS A 45 22.62 13.53 13.09
CA LYS A 45 22.73 12.11 12.73
C LYS A 45 22.36 11.22 13.92
N GLU A 46 22.95 11.44 15.08
CA GLU A 46 22.63 10.71 16.32
C GLU A 46 21.17 10.87 16.71
N GLY A 47 20.63 12.10 16.58
CA GLY A 47 19.21 12.39 16.81
C GLY A 47 18.29 11.59 15.90
N LEU A 48 18.60 11.53 14.59
CA LEU A 48 17.83 10.75 13.62
C LEU A 48 17.88 9.25 13.94
N LEU A 49 19.08 8.71 14.16
CA LEU A 49 19.24 7.28 14.48
C LEU A 49 18.50 6.91 15.77
N LYS A 50 18.48 7.80 16.76
CA LYS A 50 17.68 7.61 17.97
C LYS A 50 16.18 7.64 17.71
N ILE A 51 15.68 8.58 16.91
CA ILE A 51 14.26 8.68 16.53
C ILE A 51 13.82 7.41 15.79
N LEU A 52 14.68 6.88 14.93
CA LEU A 52 14.40 5.69 14.13
C LEU A 52 14.56 4.37 14.90
N GLY A 53 14.83 4.42 16.21
CA GLY A 53 15.05 3.21 17.02
C GLY A 53 16.33 2.45 16.67
N ARG A 54 17.28 3.09 15.96
CA ARG A 54 18.56 2.52 15.52
C ARG A 54 19.75 2.97 16.37
N GLY A 55 19.49 3.49 17.57
CA GLY A 55 20.53 3.93 18.50
C GLY A 55 21.35 2.75 19.01
N GLY A 56 22.58 2.59 18.54
CA GLY A 56 23.52 1.59 19.08
C GLY A 56 24.46 0.94 18.06
N LYS A 57 24.24 1.09 16.75
CA LYS A 57 25.16 0.61 15.72
C LYS A 57 25.69 1.78 14.90
N GLU A 58 26.96 1.74 14.52
CA GLU A 58 27.52 2.65 13.52
C GLU A 58 26.78 2.43 12.20
N ALA A 59 25.74 3.23 11.98
CA ALA A 59 25.02 3.20 10.72
C ALA A 59 25.97 3.62 9.59
N ARG A 60 26.06 2.77 8.56
CA ARG A 60 26.78 3.12 7.33
C ARG A 60 26.17 4.38 6.74
N GLY A 61 26.98 5.19 6.06
CA GLY A 61 26.54 6.50 5.56
C GLY A 61 25.26 6.41 4.73
N GLY A 62 25.19 5.49 3.77
CA GLY A 62 24.02 5.26 2.92
C GLY A 62 22.75 4.86 3.66
N GLU A 63 22.85 4.22 4.83
CA GLU A 63 21.67 3.85 5.62
C GLU A 63 20.91 5.09 6.11
N ILE A 64 21.61 6.20 6.36
CA ILE A 64 20.98 7.46 6.78
C ILE A 64 20.20 8.07 5.62
N TYR A 65 20.77 8.07 4.42
CA TYR A 65 20.10 8.55 3.22
C TYR A 65 18.85 7.71 2.92
N GLU A 66 18.93 6.38 3.04
CA GLU A 66 17.78 5.51 2.85
C GLU A 66 16.67 5.83 3.86
N CYS A 67 17.01 6.00 5.14
CA CYS A 67 16.02 6.35 6.16
C CYS A 67 15.32 7.68 5.88
N VAL A 68 16.06 8.70 5.45
CA VAL A 68 15.48 10.01 5.12
C VAL A 68 14.62 9.90 3.86
N ALA A 69 15.03 9.12 2.87
CA ALA A 69 14.24 8.88 1.67
C ALA A 69 12.91 8.16 2.00
N GLU A 70 12.92 7.14 2.85
CA GLU A 70 11.71 6.46 3.30
C GLU A 70 10.74 7.41 4.02
N GLU A 71 11.24 8.31 4.86
CA GLU A 71 10.38 9.31 5.55
C GLU A 71 9.79 10.34 4.58
N LEU A 72 10.53 10.75 3.55
CA LEU A 72 9.99 11.62 2.49
C LEU A 72 8.87 10.92 1.70
N GLU A 73 9.01 9.63 1.41
CA GLU A 73 7.98 8.84 0.72
C GLU A 73 6.71 8.72 1.57
N LYS A 74 6.85 8.38 2.86
CA LYS A 74 5.71 8.37 3.79
C LYS A 74 5.04 9.74 3.86
N THR A 75 5.83 10.81 3.88
CA THR A 75 5.31 12.19 3.89
C THR A 75 4.55 12.50 2.60
N ALA A 76 5.04 12.04 1.44
CA ALA A 76 4.35 12.17 0.16
C ALA A 76 3.02 11.41 0.13
N GLU A 77 3.00 10.16 0.61
CA GLU A 77 1.79 9.34 0.72
C GLU A 77 0.75 9.99 1.64
N MET A 78 1.18 10.50 2.79
CA MET A 78 0.30 11.22 3.71
C MET A 78 -0.31 12.46 3.04
N ARG A 79 0.50 13.27 2.33
CA ARG A 79 0.01 14.45 1.60
C ARG A 79 -0.98 14.09 0.52
N LYS A 80 -0.75 12.99 -0.19
CA LYS A 80 -1.70 12.46 -1.17
C LYS A 80 -3.04 12.13 -0.51
N GLY A 81 -3.01 11.37 0.59
CA GLY A 81 -4.22 11.05 1.36
C GLY A 81 -4.91 12.28 1.96
N TRP A 82 -4.15 13.31 2.31
CA TRP A 82 -4.69 14.60 2.74
C TRP A 82 -5.44 15.31 1.61
N LYS A 83 -4.85 15.40 0.42
CA LYS A 83 -5.51 16.01 -0.74
C LYS A 83 -6.78 15.27 -1.11
N GLU A 84 -6.76 13.93 -1.10
CA GLU A 84 -7.95 13.11 -1.34
C GLU A 84 -9.06 13.39 -0.31
N ARG A 85 -8.72 13.63 0.96
CA ARG A 85 -9.70 14.04 1.98
C ARG A 85 -10.21 15.46 1.80
N GLU A 86 -9.36 16.40 1.36
CA GLU A 86 -9.81 17.76 1.04
C GLU A 86 -10.81 17.77 -0.12
N GLU A 87 -10.77 16.76 -0.99
CA GLU A 87 -11.73 16.58 -2.08
C GLU A 87 -12.96 15.74 -1.66
N ASP A 88 -12.98 15.18 -0.44
CA ASP A 88 -14.08 14.35 0.06
C ASP A 88 -15.31 15.20 0.42
N GLY A 89 -16.41 15.01 -0.31
CA GLY A 89 -17.67 15.72 -0.06
C GLY A 89 -18.26 15.42 1.33
N ILE A 90 -18.03 14.24 1.89
CA ILE A 90 -18.51 13.88 3.24
C ILE A 90 -17.84 14.78 4.27
N TRP A 91 -16.53 14.96 4.16
CA TRP A 91 -15.76 15.84 5.04
C TRP A 91 -16.30 17.26 5.09
N HIS A 92 -16.61 17.85 3.94
CA HIS A 92 -17.15 19.21 3.86
C HIS A 92 -18.58 19.34 4.37
N SER A 93 -19.34 18.23 4.38
CA SER A 93 -20.69 18.18 4.93
C SER A 93 -20.74 18.01 6.46
N MET A 94 -19.61 17.67 7.11
CA MET A 94 -19.53 17.63 8.56
C MET A 94 -19.51 19.03 9.16
N GLU A 95 -20.21 19.21 10.29
CA GLU A 95 -20.10 20.39 11.15
C GLU A 95 -18.64 20.63 11.55
N LYS A 96 -18.23 21.90 11.64
CA LYS A 96 -16.82 22.28 11.81
C LYS A 96 -16.21 21.70 13.09
N GLU A 97 -17.03 21.59 14.14
CA GLU A 97 -16.70 21.05 15.45
C GLU A 97 -16.53 19.52 15.41
N CYS A 98 -17.19 18.86 14.47
CA CYS A 98 -17.13 17.41 14.26
C CYS A 98 -16.03 17.00 13.28
N ARG A 99 -15.37 17.95 12.60
CA ARG A 99 -14.23 17.65 11.74
C ARG A 99 -13.05 17.30 12.66
N PRO A 100 -12.51 16.08 12.60
CA PRO A 100 -11.43 15.68 13.49
C PRO A 100 -10.17 16.55 13.33
N ILE A 101 -10.04 17.32 12.23
CA ILE A 101 -8.88 18.16 11.94
C ILE A 101 -9.33 19.47 11.24
N PRO A 102 -8.81 20.65 11.60
CA PRO A 102 -9.05 21.86 10.81
C PRO A 102 -8.37 21.77 9.43
N VAL A 103 -9.14 22.05 8.37
CA VAL A 103 -8.69 22.14 6.97
C VAL A 103 -8.77 23.60 6.51
N PRO A 104 -7.84 24.08 5.66
CA PRO A 104 -6.76 23.34 5.04
C PRO A 104 -5.48 23.28 5.88
N PHE A 105 -4.82 22.13 5.89
CA PHE A 105 -3.43 22.03 6.35
C PHE A 105 -2.56 22.47 5.18
N LYS A 106 -1.93 23.64 5.29
CA LYS A 106 -1.20 24.24 4.16
C LYS A 106 0.17 23.57 4.03
N PHE A 107 0.34 22.79 2.97
CA PHE A 107 1.63 22.17 2.59
C PHE A 107 2.47 23.06 1.67
N GLU A 108 1.84 24.02 1.00
CA GLU A 108 2.48 25.04 0.19
C GLU A 108 2.59 26.31 1.05
N CYS A 109 3.79 26.59 1.55
CA CYS A 109 4.13 27.85 2.22
C CYS A 109 5.46 28.33 1.65
N GLU A 110 5.56 29.63 1.38
CA GLU A 110 6.84 30.22 1.01
C GLU A 110 7.77 30.22 2.24
N LEU A 111 9.05 29.88 2.02
CA LEU A 111 10.07 29.89 3.07
C LEU A 111 10.27 31.34 3.55
N GLY A 112 9.63 31.71 4.66
CA GLY A 112 9.83 33.02 5.30
C GLY A 112 8.60 33.64 5.96
N GLU A 113 7.39 33.17 5.63
CA GLU A 113 6.13 33.76 6.13
C GLU A 113 5.47 32.89 7.22
N VAL A 114 6.18 32.57 8.29
CA VAL A 114 5.57 31.88 9.44
C VAL A 114 5.59 32.82 10.63
N GLU A 115 4.47 33.48 10.89
CA GLU A 115 4.24 34.17 12.16
C GLU A 115 4.13 33.13 13.28
N GLU A 116 4.85 33.32 14.38
CA GLU A 116 4.78 32.45 15.56
C GLU A 116 3.35 32.46 16.13
N GLY A 117 2.60 31.38 15.92
CA GLY A 117 1.26 31.20 16.48
C GLY A 117 0.23 30.60 15.53
N GLU A 118 0.46 30.62 14.22
CA GLU A 118 -0.42 29.95 13.25
C GLU A 118 -0.11 28.45 13.16
N GLY A 119 -0.87 27.64 13.91
CA GLY A 119 -0.87 26.19 13.72
C GLY A 119 -1.44 25.78 12.36
N GLY A 120 -1.05 24.61 11.84
CA GLY A 120 -1.63 24.04 10.61
C GLY A 120 -0.81 24.18 9.32
N ARG A 121 0.49 24.46 9.42
CA ARG A 121 1.41 24.51 8.28
C ARG A 121 2.45 23.39 8.36
N SER A 122 2.79 22.79 7.23
CA SER A 122 3.93 21.87 7.16
C SER A 122 5.24 22.65 7.11
N PRO A 123 6.23 22.39 7.98
CA PRO A 123 7.58 22.93 7.82
C PRO A 123 8.35 22.33 6.64
N MET A 124 7.84 21.27 6.01
CA MET A 124 8.43 20.69 4.80
C MET A 124 7.58 21.12 3.60
N VAL A 125 8.12 21.98 2.74
CA VAL A 125 7.39 22.45 1.55
C VAL A 125 7.40 21.40 0.44
N GLY A 126 6.36 21.40 -0.39
CA GLY A 126 6.36 20.69 -1.67
C GLY A 126 5.21 19.70 -1.89
N LYS A 127 4.93 19.44 -3.16
CA LYS A 127 3.88 18.49 -3.59
C LYS A 127 4.33 17.05 -3.37
N PRO A 128 3.40 16.07 -3.29
CA PRO A 128 3.76 14.66 -3.19
C PRO A 128 4.80 14.21 -4.23
N GLY A 129 4.65 14.65 -5.49
CA GLY A 129 5.61 14.33 -6.56
C GLY A 129 7.02 14.88 -6.31
N GLU A 130 7.12 16.11 -5.79
CA GLU A 130 8.40 16.76 -5.48
C GLU A 130 9.12 16.05 -4.32
N LEU A 131 8.38 15.58 -3.33
CA LEU A 131 8.93 14.79 -2.21
C LEU A 131 9.45 13.42 -2.67
N LEU A 132 8.75 12.77 -3.61
CA LEU A 132 9.22 11.52 -4.22
C LEU A 132 10.47 11.73 -5.09
N GLU A 133 10.53 12.85 -5.82
CA GLU A 133 11.73 13.19 -6.57
C GLU A 133 12.91 13.47 -5.62
N LEU A 134 12.67 14.20 -4.53
CA LEU A 134 13.68 14.47 -3.51
C LEU A 134 14.13 13.18 -2.82
N SER A 135 13.23 12.23 -2.53
CA SER A 135 13.60 10.94 -1.93
C SER A 135 14.51 10.13 -2.88
N ALA A 136 14.20 10.13 -4.18
CA ALA A 136 15.05 9.49 -5.19
C ALA A 136 16.44 10.13 -5.27
N LYS A 137 16.52 11.48 -5.22
CA LYS A 137 17.79 12.23 -5.17
C LYS A 137 18.61 11.87 -3.92
N ILE A 138 17.97 11.82 -2.75
CA ILE A 138 18.64 11.43 -1.49
C ILE A 138 19.20 10.01 -1.57
N ARG A 139 18.47 9.05 -2.13
CA ARG A 139 19.02 7.69 -2.34
C ARG A 139 20.20 7.67 -3.30
N ALA A 140 20.14 8.47 -4.37
CA ALA A 140 21.26 8.60 -5.29
C ALA A 140 22.51 9.12 -4.58
N TRP A 141 22.36 10.13 -3.72
CA TRP A 141 23.43 10.66 -2.88
C TRP A 141 23.98 9.61 -1.90
N GLY A 142 23.12 8.83 -1.26
CA GLY A 142 23.56 7.73 -0.38
C GLY A 142 24.42 6.70 -1.10
N LYS A 143 24.09 6.38 -2.35
CA LYS A 143 24.89 5.47 -3.20
C LYS A 143 26.24 6.07 -3.56
N VAL A 144 26.31 7.37 -3.84
CA VAL A 144 27.58 8.06 -4.13
C VAL A 144 28.46 8.10 -2.88
N TRP A 145 27.86 8.38 -1.73
CA TRP A 145 28.53 8.39 -0.45
C TRP A 145 29.13 7.01 -0.11
N ASP A 146 28.36 5.93 -0.24
CA ASP A 146 28.83 4.58 0.07
C ASP A 146 29.91 4.08 -0.91
N ALA A 147 29.89 4.57 -2.16
CA ALA A 147 30.93 4.25 -3.13
C ALA A 147 32.29 4.91 -2.82
N GLY A 148 32.35 5.85 -1.87
CA GLY A 148 33.57 6.59 -1.54
C GLY A 148 34.07 7.48 -2.67
N LYS A 149 33.24 7.73 -3.69
CA LYS A 149 33.60 8.44 -4.95
C LYS A 149 33.33 9.94 -4.92
N VAL A 150 33.32 10.57 -3.75
CA VAL A 150 33.25 12.04 -3.68
C VAL A 150 34.68 12.55 -3.81
N GLU A 151 35.22 12.57 -5.04
CA GLU A 151 36.45 13.33 -5.29
C GLU A 151 36.13 14.83 -5.17
N GLU A 152 37.03 15.59 -4.53
CA GLU A 152 36.84 17.03 -4.31
C GLU A 152 36.73 17.76 -5.65
N GLY A 153 35.53 18.28 -5.96
CA GLY A 153 35.34 19.26 -7.04
C GLY A 153 34.54 18.79 -8.26
N GLU A 154 33.89 17.63 -8.25
CA GLU A 154 32.96 17.29 -9.33
C GLU A 154 31.68 18.15 -9.28
N ASP A 155 31.29 18.67 -10.45
CA ASP A 155 30.20 19.62 -10.66
C ASP A 155 28.81 18.99 -10.35
N GLU A 156 27.88 19.83 -9.90
CA GLU A 156 26.53 19.49 -9.42
C GLU A 156 25.75 18.67 -10.48
N ASP A 157 26.00 18.96 -11.75
CA ASP A 157 25.38 18.31 -12.91
C ASP A 157 26.00 16.94 -13.24
N ALA A 158 27.28 16.69 -12.92
CA ALA A 158 27.95 15.44 -13.25
C ALA A 158 27.46 14.26 -12.39
N ILE A 159 27.14 14.51 -11.12
CA ILE A 159 26.57 13.51 -10.20
C ILE A 159 25.13 13.14 -10.58
N LEU A 160 24.38 14.08 -11.15
CA LEU A 160 23.01 13.88 -11.67
C LEU A 160 23.00 13.22 -13.06
N GLU A 161 23.91 13.59 -13.97
CA GLU A 161 24.05 13.00 -15.30
C GLU A 161 24.50 11.53 -15.26
N TRP A 162 25.39 11.16 -14.32
CA TRP A 162 25.97 9.81 -14.26
C TRP A 162 24.93 8.69 -14.02
N LYS A 163 23.69 9.01 -13.60
CA LYS A 163 22.67 8.00 -13.26
C LYS A 163 21.27 8.17 -13.85
N MET A 164 20.97 9.28 -14.54
CA MET A 164 19.71 9.42 -15.28
C MET A 164 19.79 8.91 -16.73
N GLY A 165 20.98 8.49 -17.19
CA GLY A 165 21.15 7.81 -18.47
C GLY A 165 21.22 8.76 -19.67
N THR A 166 22.37 9.40 -19.87
CA THR A 166 22.76 9.96 -21.16
C THR A 166 23.12 8.82 -22.13
N LYS A 167 22.16 8.40 -22.96
CA LYS A 167 22.49 7.84 -24.28
C LYS A 167 22.80 9.01 -25.20
N ASN A 168 24.07 9.22 -25.52
CA ASN A 168 24.46 9.94 -26.73
C ASN A 168 25.47 9.11 -27.52
N THR A 169 25.03 8.64 -28.69
CA THR A 169 25.89 8.38 -29.85
C THR A 169 25.15 8.95 -31.07
N THR A 170 25.72 10.00 -31.64
CA THR A 170 25.38 10.66 -32.92
C THR A 170 25.38 9.63 -34.07
N ALA A 171 24.59 9.68 -35.16
CA ALA A 171 23.63 10.65 -35.70
C ALA A 171 22.70 9.93 -36.72
N THR A 172 21.44 10.38 -36.89
CA THR A 172 20.85 10.82 -38.19
C THR A 172 19.46 11.38 -37.93
N THR A 173 19.25 12.59 -38.45
CA THR A 173 18.10 13.49 -38.35
C THR A 173 16.80 12.91 -38.91
N THR A 174 15.74 12.87 -38.09
CA THR A 174 14.37 13.15 -38.53
C THR A 174 13.59 13.82 -37.38
N THR A 175 13.20 15.07 -37.61
CA THR A 175 12.41 15.91 -36.71
C THR A 175 10.95 15.47 -36.71
N THR A 176 10.40 15.10 -35.55
CA THR A 176 8.95 15.13 -35.31
C THR A 176 8.66 15.70 -33.93
N THR A 177 8.21 16.94 -33.92
CA THR A 177 7.60 17.63 -32.78
C THR A 177 6.22 17.00 -32.53
N THR A 178 5.92 16.61 -31.28
CA THR A 178 4.53 16.34 -30.89
C THR A 178 4.27 16.83 -29.47
N THR A 179 3.86 18.10 -29.40
CA THR A 179 2.97 18.61 -28.36
C THR A 179 1.69 17.78 -28.36
N THR A 180 1.23 17.23 -27.22
CA THR A 180 -0.18 16.84 -27.12
C THR A 180 -0.79 17.24 -25.80
N THR A 181 -1.71 18.19 -25.96
CA THR A 181 -2.69 18.76 -25.05
C THR A 181 -3.67 17.71 -24.51
N THR A 182 -4.07 17.89 -23.27
CA THR A 182 -5.27 17.34 -22.64
C THR A 182 -6.52 17.60 -23.51
N THR A 183 -7.39 16.59 -23.72
CA THR A 183 -8.86 16.66 -23.49
C THR A 183 -9.50 15.26 -23.65
N THR A 184 -10.41 14.98 -22.71
CA THR A 184 -11.29 13.85 -22.42
C THR A 184 -11.88 13.01 -23.56
N SER A 185 -11.89 11.68 -23.37
CA SER A 185 -13.12 10.89 -23.09
C SER A 185 -12.78 9.39 -23.04
N SER A 186 -12.86 8.76 -21.88
CA SER A 186 -12.80 7.30 -21.75
C SER A 186 -13.45 6.86 -20.45
N THR A 187 -14.63 6.28 -20.56
CA THR A 187 -15.40 5.68 -19.47
C THR A 187 -14.76 4.36 -19.03
N ASN A 188 -13.80 4.44 -18.11
CA ASN A 188 -13.41 3.29 -17.32
C ASN A 188 -14.27 3.22 -16.05
N PRO A 189 -14.83 2.06 -15.69
CA PRO A 189 -15.63 1.93 -14.48
C PRO A 189 -14.72 2.15 -13.27
N THR A 190 -14.98 3.25 -12.57
CA THR A 190 -14.40 3.59 -11.28
C THR A 190 -14.72 2.47 -10.29
N VAL A 191 -13.74 1.62 -10.00
CA VAL A 191 -13.75 0.80 -8.79
C VAL A 191 -13.36 1.74 -7.65
N THR A 192 -14.37 2.31 -6.99
CA THR A 192 -14.19 3.07 -5.75
C THR A 192 -13.52 2.15 -4.75
N LEU A 193 -12.28 2.45 -4.34
CA LEU A 193 -11.49 1.58 -3.47
C LEU A 193 -11.99 1.71 -2.01
N PRO A 194 -12.60 0.67 -1.41
CA PRO A 194 -12.99 0.73 -0.01
C PRO A 194 -11.76 0.56 0.88
N ASN A 195 -11.85 1.07 2.11
CA ASN A 195 -11.00 0.65 3.22
C ASN A 195 -10.91 -0.89 3.21
N THR A 196 -9.74 -1.41 2.87
CA THR A 196 -9.59 -2.81 2.42
C THR A 196 -9.50 -3.77 3.59
N LEU A 197 -9.00 -3.31 4.73
CA LEU A 197 -9.00 -4.08 5.96
C LEU A 197 -10.42 -4.19 6.49
N LYS A 198 -10.81 -5.43 6.76
CA LYS A 198 -12.11 -5.82 7.28
C LYS A 198 -11.93 -6.35 8.70
N PRO A 199 -12.91 -6.13 9.59
CA PRO A 199 -12.87 -6.71 10.91
C PRO A 199 -12.98 -8.23 10.85
N ALA A 200 -12.59 -8.93 11.92
CA ALA A 200 -12.56 -10.39 11.97
C ALA A 200 -13.96 -11.04 11.84
N ASP A 201 -15.03 -10.28 12.06
CA ASP A 201 -16.43 -10.68 11.92
C ASP A 201 -17.03 -10.27 10.56
N TRP A 202 -16.21 -9.87 9.58
CA TRP A 202 -16.72 -9.44 8.29
C TRP A 202 -17.48 -10.54 7.56
N ALA A 203 -18.79 -10.32 7.38
CA ALA A 203 -19.69 -11.25 6.70
C ALA A 203 -19.25 -11.64 5.28
N GLY A 204 -18.37 -10.85 4.64
CA GLY A 204 -17.85 -11.20 3.32
C GLY A 204 -16.96 -12.44 3.30
N PHE A 205 -16.41 -12.85 4.44
CA PHE A 205 -15.60 -14.07 4.56
C PHE A 205 -16.42 -15.34 4.36
N SER A 206 -17.71 -15.35 4.73
CA SER A 206 -18.57 -16.54 4.57
C SER A 206 -19.16 -16.67 3.17
N ASN A 207 -18.80 -15.81 2.23
CA ASN A 207 -19.32 -15.87 0.88
C ASN A 207 -18.64 -17.02 0.10
N ALA A 208 -19.34 -18.14 -0.02
CA ALA A 208 -18.87 -19.35 -0.71
C ALA A 208 -18.46 -19.13 -2.18
N SER A 209 -18.92 -18.04 -2.82
CA SER A 209 -18.51 -17.71 -4.20
C SER A 209 -17.15 -17.02 -4.29
N LYS A 210 -16.54 -16.66 -3.16
CA LYS A 210 -15.25 -15.97 -3.12
C LYS A 210 -14.12 -16.97 -2.88
N HIS A 211 -13.07 -16.85 -3.68
CA HIS A 211 -11.81 -17.51 -3.38
C HIS A 211 -11.05 -16.67 -2.36
N LEU A 212 -10.66 -17.29 -1.26
CA LEU A 212 -9.87 -16.65 -0.21
C LEU A 212 -8.51 -17.33 -0.13
N GLY A 213 -7.48 -16.54 0.18
CA GLY A 213 -6.11 -17.01 0.30
C GLY A 213 -5.46 -16.56 1.61
N LEU A 214 -4.54 -17.38 2.09
CA LEU A 214 -3.69 -17.11 3.24
C LEU A 214 -2.23 -16.96 2.76
N GLU A 215 -1.67 -15.76 2.96
CA GLU A 215 -0.24 -15.50 2.76
C GLU A 215 0.59 -16.17 3.87
N MET A 216 1.55 -16.99 3.45
CA MET A 216 2.50 -17.67 4.31
C MET A 216 3.91 -17.61 3.73
N GLN A 217 4.91 -17.33 4.55
CA GLN A 217 6.30 -17.30 4.11
C GLN A 217 6.91 -18.70 4.04
N GLN A 218 7.95 -18.86 3.23
CA GLN A 218 8.86 -20.00 3.30
C GLN A 218 9.57 -20.08 4.67
N PRO A 219 9.76 -21.29 5.24
CA PRO A 219 9.35 -22.61 4.74
C PRO A 219 7.95 -23.06 5.25
N TRP A 220 7.22 -22.18 5.93
CA TRP A 220 6.01 -22.55 6.68
C TRP A 220 4.86 -23.03 5.79
N ALA A 221 4.69 -22.43 4.62
CA ALA A 221 3.67 -22.83 3.65
C ALA A 221 3.81 -24.31 3.26
N VAL A 222 5.01 -24.72 2.83
CA VAL A 222 5.31 -26.12 2.48
C VAL A 222 5.20 -27.05 3.69
N ASN A 223 5.70 -26.64 4.86
CA ASN A 223 5.58 -27.47 6.07
C ASN A 223 4.13 -27.72 6.46
N LEU A 224 3.25 -26.74 6.28
CA LEU A 224 1.82 -26.88 6.51
C LEU A 224 1.22 -27.87 5.50
N LEU A 225 1.46 -27.67 4.20
CA LEU A 225 0.91 -28.53 3.14
C LEU A 225 1.44 -29.97 3.16
N GLN A 226 2.59 -30.21 3.80
CA GLN A 226 3.15 -31.54 4.04
C GLN A 226 2.70 -32.18 5.36
N ASN A 227 1.73 -31.58 6.07
CA ASN A 227 1.26 -32.02 7.39
C ASN A 227 2.36 -32.07 8.46
N LYS A 228 3.48 -31.35 8.28
CA LYS A 228 4.53 -31.22 9.31
C LYS A 228 4.18 -30.14 10.34
N LYS A 229 3.52 -29.07 9.89
CA LYS A 229 2.99 -28.00 10.72
C LYS A 229 1.48 -28.14 10.79
N THR A 230 0.95 -28.50 11.95
CA THR A 230 -0.48 -28.77 12.19
C THR A 230 -1.19 -27.63 12.90
N ILE A 231 -0.46 -26.62 13.37
CA ILE A 231 -1.01 -25.40 13.97
C ILE A 231 -0.36 -24.17 13.32
N GLU A 232 -1.15 -23.27 12.77
CA GLU A 232 -0.70 -21.98 12.27
C GLU A 232 -0.80 -20.89 13.35
N THR A 233 0.24 -20.10 13.58
CA THR A 233 0.29 -19.14 14.70
C THR A 233 0.11 -17.71 14.21
N ARG A 234 -0.82 -16.96 14.82
CA ARG A 234 -1.13 -15.57 14.46
C ARG A 234 -1.32 -14.70 15.71
N ALA A 235 -1.15 -13.40 15.55
CA ALA A 235 -1.43 -12.40 16.59
C ALA A 235 -2.91 -11.98 16.64
N TYR A 236 -3.80 -12.72 15.97
CA TYR A 236 -5.23 -12.45 15.91
C TYR A 236 -6.00 -13.76 15.74
N PRO A 237 -7.23 -13.85 16.24
CA PRO A 237 -8.03 -15.07 16.18
C PRO A 237 -8.40 -15.40 14.73
N LEU A 238 -8.60 -16.68 14.46
CA LEU A 238 -9.22 -17.12 13.20
C LEU A 238 -10.62 -16.49 13.10
N PRO A 239 -10.92 -15.72 12.03
CA PRO A 239 -12.28 -15.27 11.77
C PRO A 239 -13.28 -16.44 11.83
N PRO A 240 -14.36 -16.39 12.62
CA PRO A 240 -15.29 -17.50 12.77
C PRO A 240 -15.88 -17.99 11.44
N SER A 241 -16.08 -17.07 10.50
CA SER A 241 -16.53 -17.33 9.13
C SER A 241 -15.53 -18.10 8.25
N LEU A 242 -14.29 -18.26 8.69
CA LEU A 242 -13.25 -19.04 8.02
C LEU A 242 -13.07 -20.43 8.63
N LEU A 243 -13.77 -20.74 9.73
CA LEU A 243 -13.81 -22.10 10.25
C LEU A 243 -14.38 -23.03 9.20
N ASN A 244 -13.67 -24.13 8.97
CA ASN A 244 -14.01 -25.15 8.00
C ASN A 244 -14.11 -24.65 6.54
N VAL A 245 -13.53 -23.48 6.23
CA VAL A 245 -13.46 -22.94 4.87
C VAL A 245 -12.10 -23.23 4.26
N ARG A 246 -12.10 -23.66 2.99
CA ARG A 246 -10.88 -23.90 2.21
C ARG A 246 -10.23 -22.56 1.82
N LEU A 247 -9.02 -22.33 2.29
CA LEU A 247 -8.19 -21.17 1.95
C LEU A 247 -7.03 -21.61 1.06
N SER A 248 -6.79 -20.89 -0.04
CA SER A 248 -5.59 -21.11 -0.86
C SER A 248 -4.33 -20.67 -0.10
N ILE A 249 -3.26 -21.45 -0.13
CA ILE A 249 -1.96 -21.07 0.42
C ILE A 249 -1.19 -20.27 -0.63
N ILE A 250 -0.99 -18.98 -0.34
CA ILE A 250 -0.20 -18.05 -1.13
C ILE A 250 1.18 -17.99 -0.48
N GLU A 251 2.13 -18.74 -1.01
CA GLU A 251 3.51 -18.72 -0.52
C GLU A 251 4.21 -17.44 -0.96
N SER A 252 4.86 -16.76 -0.03
CA SER A 252 5.82 -15.69 -0.32
C SER A 252 7.25 -16.11 0.03
N LYS A 253 8.22 -15.46 -0.62
CA LYS A 253 9.64 -15.60 -0.24
C LYS A 253 9.86 -15.31 1.24
N LYS A 254 10.87 -15.96 1.82
CA LYS A 254 11.30 -15.70 3.20
C LYS A 254 11.68 -14.23 3.36
N ASN A 255 11.13 -13.58 4.38
CA ASN A 255 11.44 -12.19 4.74
C ASN A 255 11.68 -12.09 6.26
N LEU A 256 11.85 -10.86 6.77
CA LEU A 256 11.92 -10.59 8.19
C LEU A 256 10.64 -11.06 8.91
N PRO A 257 10.75 -11.58 10.14
CA PRO A 257 9.60 -11.98 10.94
C PRO A 257 8.57 -10.86 11.10
N ASN A 258 7.29 -11.21 10.99
CA ASN A 258 6.15 -10.29 11.12
C ASN A 258 6.04 -9.20 10.04
N VAL A 259 6.82 -9.30 8.96
CA VAL A 259 6.75 -8.39 7.83
C VAL A 259 6.15 -9.14 6.64
N SER A 260 4.98 -8.73 6.18
CA SER A 260 4.41 -9.25 4.92
C SER A 260 5.39 -8.95 3.77
N ALA A 261 5.58 -9.90 2.87
CA ALA A 261 6.38 -9.67 1.67
C ALA A 261 5.67 -8.69 0.72
N LEU A 262 4.36 -8.56 0.87
CA LEU A 262 3.49 -7.78 0.02
C LEU A 262 3.20 -6.40 0.64
N LYS A 263 3.92 -5.37 0.19
CA LYS A 263 3.65 -3.99 0.62
C LYS A 263 2.44 -3.45 -0.14
N GLY A 264 1.31 -3.28 0.55
CA GLY A 264 0.05 -2.77 -0.03
C GLY A 264 -1.17 -3.65 0.24
N ASN A 265 -2.29 -3.27 -0.39
CA ASN A 265 -3.59 -3.91 -0.20
C ASN A 265 -4.15 -4.58 -1.46
N ILE A 266 -3.61 -4.28 -2.64
CA ILE A 266 -4.09 -4.81 -3.91
C ILE A 266 -2.89 -5.19 -4.76
N PHE A 267 -2.90 -6.42 -5.26
CA PHE A 267 -1.82 -6.98 -6.07
C PHE A 267 -2.43 -7.64 -7.29
N ARG A 268 -1.89 -7.39 -8.47
CA ARG A 268 -2.29 -8.10 -9.69
C ARG A 268 -1.24 -9.15 -10.02
N SER A 269 -1.68 -10.33 -10.43
CA SER A 269 -0.77 -11.37 -10.92
C SER A 269 -0.11 -10.99 -12.24
N SER A 270 -0.60 -10.00 -12.97
CA SER A 270 0.11 -9.46 -14.14
C SER A 270 1.31 -8.58 -13.76
N ASP A 271 1.49 -8.21 -12.49
CA ASP A 271 2.65 -7.43 -12.03
C ASP A 271 3.89 -8.33 -11.87
N PRO A 272 4.99 -8.08 -12.62
CA PRO A 272 6.23 -8.85 -12.51
C PRO A 272 6.83 -8.90 -11.10
N ALA A 273 6.63 -7.85 -10.28
CA ALA A 273 7.11 -7.82 -8.91
C ALA A 273 6.34 -8.81 -8.01
N VAL A 274 5.06 -9.03 -8.30
CA VAL A 274 4.18 -9.95 -7.57
C VAL A 274 4.42 -11.39 -8.00
N THR A 275 4.47 -11.66 -9.31
CA THR A 275 4.66 -13.03 -9.84
C THR A 275 6.01 -13.63 -9.47
N SER A 276 7.05 -12.81 -9.41
CA SER A 276 8.38 -13.28 -9.01
C SER A 276 8.52 -13.51 -7.50
N SER A 277 7.54 -13.11 -6.69
CA SER A 277 7.59 -13.14 -5.23
C SER A 277 6.53 -14.01 -4.57
N LEU A 278 5.47 -14.40 -5.29
CA LEU A 278 4.36 -15.21 -4.79
C LEU A 278 4.10 -16.45 -5.65
N THR A 279 3.73 -17.53 -4.98
CA THR A 279 3.27 -18.77 -5.63
C THR A 279 2.05 -19.32 -4.88
N ILE A 280 0.98 -19.66 -5.59
CA ILE A 280 -0.15 -20.40 -5.00
C ILE A 280 0.20 -21.89 -5.07
N LEU A 281 0.28 -22.56 -3.92
CA LEU A 281 0.78 -23.95 -3.83
C LEU A 281 -0.31 -25.00 -3.60
N GLY A 282 -1.34 -24.63 -2.84
CA GLY A 282 -2.28 -25.59 -2.30
C GLY A 282 -3.35 -24.91 -1.48
N TRP A 283 -3.92 -25.64 -0.54
CA TRP A 283 -5.03 -25.17 0.27
C TRP A 283 -4.99 -25.74 1.68
N VAL A 284 -5.68 -25.07 2.60
CA VAL A 284 -5.84 -25.46 4.00
C VAL A 284 -7.27 -25.22 4.46
N LYS A 285 -7.74 -26.03 5.40
CA LYS A 285 -8.98 -25.88 6.15
C LYS A 285 -8.63 -25.89 7.64
N PHE A 286 -9.11 -24.90 8.39
CA PHE A 286 -8.89 -24.80 9.83
C PHE A 286 -10.14 -25.21 10.60
N GLY A 287 -9.99 -26.12 11.55
CA GLY A 287 -11.12 -26.67 12.31
C GLY A 287 -11.39 -25.95 13.63
N SER A 288 -10.39 -25.28 14.21
CA SER A 288 -10.53 -24.55 15.48
C SER A 288 -9.46 -23.47 15.67
N ASP A 289 -9.69 -22.60 16.66
CA ASP A 289 -8.76 -21.59 17.16
C ASP A 289 -8.46 -21.89 18.64
N ILE A 290 -7.18 -21.95 18.99
CA ILE A 290 -6.71 -22.04 20.38
C ILE A 290 -5.98 -20.76 20.76
N SER A 291 -6.19 -20.29 21.99
CA SER A 291 -5.51 -19.08 22.50
C SER A 291 -4.43 -19.49 23.49
N TYR A 292 -3.18 -19.17 23.17
CA TYR A 292 -2.04 -19.29 24.08
C TYR A 292 -1.92 -18.00 24.89
N THR A 293 -2.19 -18.07 26.19
CA THR A 293 -2.08 -16.95 27.13
C THR A 293 -0.81 -17.02 27.98
N SER A 294 0.03 -18.04 27.76
CA SER A 294 1.31 -18.19 28.45
C SER A 294 2.39 -18.72 27.52
N ARG A 295 3.64 -18.32 27.79
CA ARG A 295 4.85 -18.85 27.11
C ARG A 295 4.88 -20.37 27.18
N LYS A 296 4.63 -20.94 28.36
CA LYS A 296 4.68 -22.39 28.57
C LYS A 296 3.73 -23.15 27.64
N THR A 297 2.45 -22.76 27.60
CA THR A 297 1.47 -23.43 26.74
C THR A 297 1.77 -23.29 25.25
N PHE A 298 2.40 -22.18 24.85
CA PHE A 298 2.87 -22.01 23.47
C PHE A 298 4.06 -22.95 23.20
N GLU A 299 5.05 -22.98 24.10
CA GLU A 299 6.25 -23.81 23.95
C GLU A 299 5.96 -25.32 23.97
N ASP A 300 4.94 -25.75 24.72
CA ASP A 300 4.49 -27.16 24.77
C ASP A 300 4.01 -27.66 23.40
N ASP A 301 3.58 -26.76 22.49
CA ASP A 301 3.10 -27.07 21.14
C ASP A 301 4.13 -26.78 20.02
N VAL A 302 5.41 -26.55 20.39
CA VAL A 302 6.49 -26.26 19.43
C VAL A 302 6.60 -27.29 18.31
N GLU A 303 6.37 -28.56 18.59
CA GLU A 303 6.40 -29.61 17.56
C GLU A 303 5.27 -29.46 16.54
N LYS A 304 4.11 -28.92 16.95
CA LYS A 304 2.92 -28.76 16.10
C LYS A 304 2.98 -27.50 15.26
N HIS A 305 3.38 -26.37 15.85
CA HIS A 305 3.49 -25.11 15.11
C HIS A 305 4.89 -24.84 14.54
N MET A 306 5.90 -25.62 14.95
CA MET A 306 7.28 -25.56 14.48
C MET A 306 8.00 -24.22 14.74
N VAL A 307 7.49 -23.39 15.66
CA VAL A 307 8.07 -22.07 15.97
C VAL A 307 8.96 -22.19 17.19
N THR A 308 10.28 -22.24 17.01
CA THR A 308 11.21 -22.36 18.15
C THR A 308 11.25 -21.07 18.98
N PRO A 309 11.62 -21.15 20.27
CA PRO A 309 11.72 -19.98 21.15
C PRO A 309 12.67 -18.89 20.63
N GLU A 310 13.75 -19.28 19.94
CA GLU A 310 14.76 -18.37 19.41
C GLU A 310 14.34 -17.70 18.09
N SER A 311 13.27 -18.17 17.47
CA SER A 311 12.78 -17.60 16.22
C SER A 311 12.18 -16.22 16.44
N GLY A 312 12.20 -15.35 15.42
CA GLY A 312 11.54 -14.04 15.51
C GLY A 312 10.01 -14.08 15.60
N TYR A 313 9.44 -15.29 15.51
CA TYR A 313 8.02 -15.62 15.69
C TYR A 313 7.72 -16.26 17.05
N GLY A 314 8.74 -16.57 17.85
CA GLY A 314 8.58 -17.15 19.19
C GLY A 314 7.90 -16.20 20.17
N TRP A 315 7.51 -16.73 21.33
CA TRP A 315 6.87 -15.97 22.39
C TRP A 315 7.80 -14.86 22.92
N LYS A 316 7.35 -13.61 22.90
CA LYS A 316 8.14 -12.46 23.35
C LYS A 316 7.68 -11.98 24.71
N GLU A 317 8.58 -11.29 25.42
CA GLU A 317 8.19 -10.61 26.65
C GLU A 317 7.11 -9.55 26.34
N GLY A 318 6.04 -9.52 27.13
CA GLY A 318 4.89 -8.66 26.89
C GLY A 318 3.88 -9.19 25.84
N THR A 319 4.07 -10.40 25.30
CA THR A 319 3.02 -11.06 24.51
C THR A 319 1.85 -11.42 25.44
N GLU A 320 0.67 -10.84 25.18
CA GLU A 320 -0.55 -11.13 25.94
C GLU A 320 -1.23 -12.42 25.46
N VAL A 321 -1.36 -12.58 24.13
CA VAL A 321 -2.00 -13.73 23.51
C VAL A 321 -1.39 -14.05 22.16
N VAL A 322 -1.29 -15.34 21.84
CA VAL A 322 -1.05 -15.86 20.49
C VAL A 322 -2.18 -16.80 20.13
N HIS A 323 -2.67 -16.75 18.90
CA HIS A 323 -3.71 -17.64 18.41
C HIS A 323 -3.08 -18.76 17.56
N GLY A 324 -3.45 -20.00 17.84
CA GLY A 324 -3.13 -21.18 17.05
C GLY A 324 -4.35 -21.62 16.24
N TRP A 325 -4.27 -21.54 14.91
CA TRP A 325 -5.29 -22.05 14.00
C TRP A 325 -4.97 -23.51 13.72
N VAL A 326 -5.81 -24.41 14.23
CA VAL A 326 -5.58 -25.86 14.13
C VAL A 326 -6.00 -26.33 12.74
N VAL A 327 -5.05 -26.92 12.01
CA VAL A 327 -5.28 -27.48 10.68
C VAL A 327 -6.17 -28.70 10.81
N GLU A 328 -7.31 -28.69 10.12
CA GLU A 328 -8.21 -29.83 10.00
C GLU A 328 -7.85 -30.68 8.76
N ASP A 329 -7.57 -30.00 7.64
CA ASP A 329 -7.26 -30.65 6.36
C ASP A 329 -6.38 -29.72 5.50
N CYS A 330 -5.55 -30.28 4.64
CA CYS A 330 -4.74 -29.52 3.70
C CYS A 330 -4.26 -30.38 2.52
N GLY A 331 -3.88 -29.73 1.43
CA GLY A 331 -3.32 -30.42 0.28
C GLY A 331 -2.68 -29.48 -0.74
N PHE A 332 -1.75 -30.02 -1.53
CA PHE A 332 -1.25 -29.34 -2.73
C PHE A 332 -2.34 -29.31 -3.79
N TYR A 333 -2.37 -28.25 -4.59
CA TYR A 333 -3.18 -28.24 -5.80
C TYR A 333 -2.53 -29.15 -6.84
N ASP A 334 -3.34 -29.90 -7.58
CA ASP A 334 -2.85 -30.60 -8.77
C ASP A 334 -2.66 -29.64 -9.95
N GLU A 335 -2.06 -30.13 -11.06
CA GLU A 335 -1.85 -29.32 -12.27
C GLU A 335 -3.17 -28.80 -12.88
N GLY A 336 -4.29 -29.48 -12.65
CA GLY A 336 -5.61 -29.06 -13.13
C GLY A 336 -6.15 -27.89 -12.31
N GLU A 337 -6.08 -28.00 -10.98
CA GLU A 337 -6.49 -26.93 -10.05
C GLU A 337 -5.58 -25.71 -10.16
N LEU A 338 -4.28 -25.88 -10.43
CA LEU A 338 -3.37 -24.75 -10.63
C LEU A 338 -3.69 -23.94 -11.90
N LYS A 339 -4.33 -24.53 -12.92
CA LYS A 339 -4.71 -23.79 -14.13
C LYS A 339 -5.67 -22.65 -13.85
N ASP A 340 -6.51 -22.80 -12.82
CA ASP A 340 -7.42 -21.74 -12.37
C ASP A 340 -6.69 -20.50 -11.82
N PHE A 341 -5.42 -20.66 -11.43
CA PHE A 341 -4.55 -19.60 -10.94
C PHE A 341 -3.51 -19.14 -11.97
N ASN A 342 -3.46 -19.76 -13.16
CA ASN A 342 -2.63 -19.29 -14.27
C ASN A 342 -3.29 -18.13 -15.04
N GLU A 343 -4.58 -17.89 -14.83
CA GLU A 343 -5.28 -16.71 -15.35
C GLU A 343 -4.92 -15.45 -14.53
N ASP A 344 -5.12 -14.26 -15.10
CA ASP A 344 -4.87 -13.02 -14.36
C ASP A 344 -5.86 -12.88 -13.19
N TYR A 345 -5.34 -12.74 -11.98
CA TYR A 345 -6.09 -12.54 -10.74
C TYR A 345 -5.61 -11.29 -9.99
N VAL A 346 -6.49 -10.79 -9.13
CA VAL A 346 -6.22 -9.70 -8.19
C VAL A 346 -6.32 -10.24 -6.78
N LEU A 347 -5.27 -10.04 -5.99
CA LEU A 347 -5.28 -10.28 -4.55
C LEU A 347 -5.65 -8.99 -3.83
N VAL A 348 -6.77 -9.00 -3.11
CA VAL A 348 -7.23 -7.87 -2.30
C VAL A 348 -7.08 -8.25 -0.82
N ARG A 349 -6.18 -7.57 -0.11
CA ARG A 349 -5.92 -7.81 1.32
C ARG A 349 -7.16 -7.46 2.13
N ARG A 350 -7.72 -8.44 2.83
CA ARG A 350 -8.90 -8.28 3.69
C ARG A 350 -8.55 -8.24 5.17
N LEU A 351 -7.59 -9.05 5.63
CA LEU A 351 -7.18 -9.04 7.04
C LEU A 351 -5.74 -9.52 7.20
N ARG A 352 -4.81 -8.61 7.50
CA ARG A 352 -3.36 -8.93 7.59
C ARG A 352 -2.95 -9.88 6.46
N SER A 353 -2.71 -11.17 6.72
CA SER A 353 -2.31 -12.16 5.72
C SER A 353 -3.45 -12.84 4.94
N ILE A 354 -4.71 -12.45 5.13
CA ILE A 354 -5.86 -12.99 4.40
C ILE A 354 -6.18 -12.10 3.20
N PHE A 355 -6.30 -12.73 2.05
CA PHE A 355 -6.60 -12.10 0.77
C PHE A 355 -7.90 -12.66 0.19
N GLU A 356 -8.64 -11.81 -0.51
CA GLU A 356 -9.63 -12.22 -1.49
C GLU A 356 -8.95 -12.34 -2.85
N VAL A 357 -9.18 -13.45 -3.56
CA VAL A 357 -8.63 -13.76 -4.87
C VAL A 357 -9.71 -13.54 -5.91
N GLU A 358 -9.65 -12.43 -6.62
CA GLU A 358 -10.63 -12.04 -7.64
C GLU A 358 -10.07 -12.36 -9.04
N ARG A 359 -10.75 -13.22 -9.81
CA ARG A 359 -10.36 -13.46 -11.21
C ARG A 359 -10.65 -12.24 -12.08
N VAL A 360 -9.67 -11.79 -12.86
CA VAL A 360 -9.87 -10.75 -13.86
C VAL A 360 -10.54 -11.39 -15.06
N LYS A 361 -11.85 -11.20 -15.20
CA LYS A 361 -12.54 -11.59 -16.44
C LYS A 361 -11.97 -10.77 -17.58
N VAL A 362 -11.14 -11.39 -18.42
CA VAL A 362 -10.76 -10.81 -19.72
C VAL A 362 -12.06 -10.62 -20.47
N LYS A 363 -12.49 -9.36 -20.65
CA LYS A 363 -13.62 -9.07 -21.53
C LYS A 363 -13.19 -9.53 -22.91
N GLY A 364 -13.64 -10.72 -23.30
CA GLY A 364 -13.33 -11.28 -24.60
C GLY A 364 -13.58 -10.24 -25.66
N GLU A 365 -12.55 -9.96 -26.46
CA GLU A 365 -12.69 -9.26 -27.73
C GLU A 365 -13.90 -9.87 -28.42
N GLY A 366 -14.86 -9.00 -28.72
CA GLY A 366 -16.23 -9.38 -29.02
C GLY A 366 -16.26 -10.55 -29.99
N ALA A 367 -17.08 -11.55 -29.66
CA ALA A 367 -17.52 -12.55 -30.61
C ALA A 367 -17.92 -11.83 -31.91
N THR A 368 -17.01 -11.84 -32.89
CA THR A 368 -17.29 -11.44 -34.26
C THR A 368 -18.34 -12.45 -34.71
N GLY A 369 -19.59 -12.00 -34.67
CA GLY A 369 -20.74 -12.79 -35.03
C GLY A 369 -20.51 -13.39 -36.40
N GLY A 370 -20.31 -14.72 -36.43
CA GLY A 370 -20.49 -15.52 -37.62
C GLY A 370 -21.90 -15.28 -38.12
N GLY A 371 -22.02 -14.50 -39.20
CA GLY A 371 -23.26 -14.22 -39.90
C GLY A 371 -23.89 -15.52 -40.36
N GLY A 372 -24.82 -16.04 -39.57
CA GLY A 372 -25.72 -17.12 -39.92
C GLY A 372 -26.65 -16.66 -41.04
N GLY A 373 -26.69 -17.45 -42.11
CA GLY A 373 -27.51 -17.24 -43.29
C GLY A 373 -28.99 -17.02 -42.99
N GLY A 374 -29.55 -15.98 -43.61
CA GLY A 374 -30.97 -15.68 -43.59
C GLY A 374 -31.78 -16.72 -44.38
N LYS A 375 -32.48 -17.61 -43.66
CA LYS A 375 -33.66 -18.31 -44.19
C LYS A 375 -34.92 -17.51 -43.86
N LYS A 376 -35.59 -17.08 -44.93
CA LYS A 376 -36.95 -16.53 -45.02
C LYS A 376 -37.93 -17.21 -44.05
N LYS A 377 -38.65 -16.42 -43.24
CA LYS A 377 -40.03 -16.74 -42.85
C LYS A 377 -40.92 -15.50 -42.90
N LYS A 378 -41.92 -15.59 -43.76
CA LYS A 378 -43.10 -14.72 -43.87
C LYS A 378 -43.96 -14.85 -42.60
N ASN A 379 -44.46 -13.75 -42.06
CA ASN A 379 -45.85 -13.61 -41.59
C ASN A 379 -46.11 -12.14 -41.28
N LYS A 380 -46.94 -11.45 -42.07
CA LYS A 380 -48.42 -11.41 -42.05
C LYS A 380 -48.92 -10.32 -41.10
N LYS A 381 -49.30 -9.20 -41.73
CA LYS A 381 -50.07 -8.06 -41.21
C LYS A 381 -51.22 -8.51 -40.31
N ASN A 382 -51.44 -7.79 -39.21
CA ASN A 382 -52.79 -7.39 -38.87
C ASN A 382 -52.84 -6.02 -38.19
N LYS A 383 -53.76 -5.20 -38.68
CA LYS A 383 -54.13 -3.84 -38.23
C LYS A 383 -55.32 -3.95 -37.26
N ASN A 384 -55.33 -3.11 -36.22
CA ASN A 384 -56.48 -2.43 -35.61
C ASN A 384 -55.91 -1.65 -34.40
N LYS A 385 -55.91 -0.31 -34.27
CA LYS A 385 -56.85 0.81 -34.47
C LYS A 385 -58.01 0.87 -33.45
N GLN A 386 -58.08 2.03 -32.80
CA GLN A 386 -59.13 2.64 -31.93
C GLN A 386 -59.07 2.28 -30.43
N LYS A 387 -59.36 3.18 -29.46
CA LYS A 387 -59.68 4.64 -29.39
C LYS A 387 -59.81 5.01 -27.89
N ASN A 388 -59.59 6.30 -27.56
CA ASN A 388 -60.14 7.11 -26.43
C ASN A 388 -59.85 6.64 -24.98
N SER A 389 -59.74 7.46 -23.92
CA SER A 389 -60.23 8.80 -23.51
C SER A 389 -59.33 9.30 -22.34
N ASN A 390 -58.85 10.56 -22.31
CA ASN A 390 -59.45 11.77 -21.70
C ASN A 390 -59.94 11.68 -20.23
N GLN A 391 -59.26 12.42 -19.34
CA GLN A 391 -59.64 13.11 -18.07
C GLN A 391 -58.35 13.24 -17.24
N ASP A 392 -57.74 14.39 -16.97
CA ASP A 392 -58.13 15.72 -16.48
C ASP A 392 -58.61 15.80 -15.01
N GLU A 393 -58.07 16.80 -14.31
CA GLU A 393 -58.27 17.25 -12.92
C GLU A 393 -57.57 16.46 -11.78
N GLY A 394 -56.92 17.07 -10.77
CA GLY A 394 -56.82 18.47 -10.38
C GLY A 394 -55.85 18.68 -9.21
N LEU A 395 -55.26 19.88 -9.16
CA LEU A 395 -54.48 20.44 -8.05
C LEU A 395 -55.37 20.77 -6.84
N PRO A 396 -54.78 20.88 -5.63
CA PRO A 396 -55.14 22.02 -4.79
C PRO A 396 -53.91 22.81 -4.30
N LYS A 397 -53.89 24.09 -4.67
CA LYS A 397 -53.17 25.18 -3.99
C LYS A 397 -54.01 25.66 -2.80
N LYS A 398 -53.37 25.99 -1.66
CA LYS A 398 -53.72 27.01 -0.62
C LYS A 398 -53.05 26.60 0.72
N LYS A 399 -52.49 27.46 1.61
CA LYS A 399 -52.61 28.90 1.86
C LYS A 399 -51.30 29.47 2.45
N LYS A 400 -51.05 30.75 2.17
CA LYS A 400 -50.24 31.67 2.99
C LYS A 400 -50.98 31.95 4.31
N LYS A 401 -50.24 32.11 5.41
CA LYS A 401 -50.59 33.04 6.50
C LYS A 401 -49.37 33.87 6.84
N ARG A 402 -49.53 35.19 6.75
CA ARG A 402 -48.70 36.20 7.40
C ARG A 402 -49.15 36.29 8.87
N PHE A 403 -48.19 36.41 9.77
CA PHE A 403 -48.11 37.55 10.68
C PHE A 403 -46.67 38.06 10.64
#